data_AF-A0A7W8W510-F1
#
_entry.id   AF-A0A7W8W510-F1
#
_cell.length_a   1.000
_cell.length_b   1.000
_cell.length_c   1.000
_cell.angle_alpha   90.00
_cell.angle_beta   90.00
_cell.angle_gamma   90.00
#
_symmetry.space_group_name_H-M   'P 1'
#
loop_
_entity.id
_entity.type
_entity.pdbx_description
1 polymer ?
#
loop_
_entity_poly.entity_id
_entity_poly.type
_entity_poly.pdbx_seq_one_letter_code
_entity_poly.pdbx_strand_id
1 'polypeptide(L)'
;MYKKGVAVEIQFSPERLNDGAGDPYWIDLTRDEAQRLLDSLKARLAGTGSGTVAPLVVSLDATARTCAADAAATGTPDARSAANVATADDFKQWVCVICGWVYDEAAGVPEEGIAPGTRWADVPADWRCPLCDVGKEDFALVEF
;
A
#
# COMPACT_ATOMS: atom_id res chain seq x y z
N MET A 1 -0.07 -21.68 22.09
CA MET A 1 -0.12 -20.57 23.06
C MET A 1 0.53 -19.34 22.41
N TYR A 2 -0.26 -18.46 21.78
CA TYR A 2 0.28 -17.16 21.35
C TYR A 2 0.54 -16.33 22.60
N LYS A 3 1.81 -15.99 22.85
CA LYS A 3 2.16 -15.03 23.90
C LYS A 3 1.57 -13.68 23.45
N LYS A 4 0.74 -13.07 24.29
CA LYS A 4 0.22 -11.72 24.06
C LYS A 4 1.41 -10.76 24.02
N GLY A 5 1.88 -10.44 22.81
CA GLY A 5 3.00 -9.54 22.56
C GLY A 5 2.53 -8.09 22.42
N VAL A 6 3.49 -7.17 22.43
CA VAL A 6 3.27 -5.79 22.01
C VAL A 6 3.36 -5.76 20.49
N ALA A 7 2.27 -5.43 19.82
CA ALA A 7 2.26 -5.19 18.38
C ALA A 7 2.70 -3.74 18.10
N VAL A 8 3.57 -3.56 17.11
CA VAL A 8 4.01 -2.26 16.61
C VAL A 8 3.74 -2.26 15.12
N GLU A 9 3.01 -1.26 14.64
CA GLU A 9 2.74 -1.04 13.23
C GLU A 9 3.45 0.23 12.80
N ILE A 10 4.28 0.14 11.76
CA ILE A 10 5.01 1.27 11.21
C ILE A 10 4.41 1.59 9.84
N GLN A 11 3.83 2.78 9.70
CA GLN A 11 3.22 3.24 8.45
C GLN A 11 4.21 4.16 7.72
N PHE A 12 4.42 3.87 6.44
CA PHE A 12 5.31 4.64 5.56
C PHE A 12 4.82 4.59 4.10
N SER A 13 5.15 5.61 3.31
CA SER A 13 4.88 5.67 1.88
C SER A 13 5.64 4.56 1.13
N PRO A 14 5.05 3.92 0.11
CA PRO A 14 5.71 2.86 -0.67
C PRO A 14 7.05 3.27 -1.28
N GLU A 15 7.22 4.55 -1.60
CA GLU A 15 8.45 5.13 -2.14
C GLU A 15 9.67 5.03 -1.22
N ARG A 16 9.46 4.74 0.07
CA ARG A 16 10.54 4.56 1.06
C ARG A 16 11.07 3.13 1.11
N LEU A 17 10.38 2.21 0.45
CA LEU A 17 10.77 0.81 0.38
C LEU A 17 12.01 0.69 -0.50
N ASN A 18 13.07 0.12 0.05
CA ASN A 18 14.27 -0.19 -0.71
C ASN A 18 14.08 -1.55 -1.40
N ASP A 19 13.52 -1.53 -2.61
CA ASP A 19 13.14 -2.72 -3.39
C ASP A 19 14.14 -3.06 -4.52
N GLY A 20 15.19 -2.26 -4.69
CA GLY A 20 16.02 -2.25 -5.89
C GLY A 20 17.09 -3.34 -6.04
N ALA A 21 17.24 -4.29 -5.10
CA ALA A 21 18.43 -5.15 -5.08
C ALA A 21 18.23 -6.63 -4.67
N GLY A 22 17.00 -7.17 -4.70
CA GLY A 22 16.78 -8.61 -4.48
C GLY A 22 17.02 -9.09 -3.04
N ASP A 23 17.04 -8.18 -2.08
CA ASP A 23 17.09 -8.45 -0.64
C ASP A 23 15.88 -7.80 0.08
N PRO A 24 15.50 -8.28 1.28
CA PRO A 24 14.14 -8.15 1.83
C PRO A 24 13.70 -6.73 2.19
N TYR A 25 12.45 -6.42 1.88
CA TYR A 25 11.67 -5.22 2.23
C TYR A 25 12.13 -4.47 3.50
N TRP A 26 13.07 -3.53 3.38
CA TRP A 26 13.46 -2.62 4.45
C TRP A 26 13.32 -1.16 4.03
N ILE A 27 13.26 -0.28 5.03
CA ILE A 27 13.22 1.18 4.86
C ILE A 27 14.41 1.81 5.58
N ASP A 28 14.92 2.91 5.04
CA ASP A 28 15.92 3.73 5.72
C ASP A 28 15.24 4.73 6.66
N LEU A 29 15.65 4.73 7.93
CA LEU A 29 15.22 5.71 8.92
C LEU A 29 16.25 6.81 9.07
N THR A 30 15.79 8.06 9.08
CA THR A 30 16.64 9.17 9.53
C THR A 30 16.95 9.04 11.02
N ARG A 31 18.02 9.69 11.49
CA ARG A 31 18.36 9.71 12.93
C ARG A 31 17.20 10.21 13.78
N ASP A 32 16.50 11.24 13.29
CA ASP A 32 15.38 11.85 14.02
C ASP A 32 14.16 10.91 14.05
N GLU A 33 13.88 10.18 12.97
CA GLU A 33 12.82 9.15 12.93
C GLU A 33 13.12 8.00 13.89
N ALA A 34 14.36 7.49 13.87
CA ALA A 34 14.79 6.44 14.78
C ALA A 34 14.65 6.87 16.25
N GLN A 35 14.99 8.14 16.55
CA GLN A 35 14.84 8.69 17.89
C GLN A 35 13.36 8.79 18.31
N ARG A 36 12.48 9.29 17.43
CA ARG A 36 11.03 9.35 17.70
C ARG A 36 10.40 7.98 17.95
N LEU A 37 10.81 6.98 17.16
CA LEU A 37 10.37 5.59 17.34
C LEU A 37 10.82 5.05 18.70
N LEU A 38 12.08 5.27 19.05
CA LEU A 38 12.64 4.85 20.33
C LEU A 38 11.90 5.48 21.52
N ASP A 39 11.60 6.78 21.46
CA ASP A 39 10.90 7.48 22.53
C ASP A 39 9.45 6.99 22.68
N SER A 40 8.78 6.72 21.57
CA SER A 40 7.42 6.14 21.55
C SER A 40 7.39 4.74 22.19
N LEU A 41 8.37 3.89 21.86
CA LEU A 41 8.50 2.56 22.45
C LEU A 41 8.79 2.64 23.95
N LYS A 42 9.71 3.51 24.38
CA LYS A 42 10.02 3.72 25.79
C LYS A 42 8.79 4.17 26.58
N ALA A 43 8.04 5.14 26.08
CA ALA A 43 6.80 5.60 26.71
C ALA A 43 5.78 4.46 26.85
N ARG A 44 5.65 3.64 25.80
CA ARG A 44 4.71 2.51 25.78
C ARG A 44 5.07 1.39 26.76
N LEU A 45 6.36 1.11 26.92
CA LEU A 45 6.89 0.10 27.85
C LEU A 45 6.93 0.60 29.30
N ALA A 46 7.06 1.90 29.52
CA ALA A 46 6.96 2.50 30.85
C ALA A 46 5.52 2.42 31.42
N GLY A 47 4.51 2.33 30.55
CA GLY A 47 3.12 2.10 30.97
C GLY A 47 2.89 0.67 31.49
N THR A 48 2.40 0.55 32.71
CA THR A 48 2.11 -0.72 33.43
C THR A 48 0.85 -1.44 32.91
N GLY A 49 0.67 -1.54 31.59
CA GLY A 49 -0.47 -2.24 30.97
C GLY A 49 -0.07 -3.62 30.45
N SER A 50 -0.23 -4.67 31.26
CA SER A 50 -0.18 -6.07 30.80
C SER A 50 -1.57 -6.49 30.34
N GLY A 51 -1.84 -6.29 29.05
CA GLY A 51 -3.12 -6.62 28.42
C GLY A 51 -3.05 -6.43 26.92
N THR A 52 -4.03 -6.95 26.19
CA THR A 52 -4.22 -6.75 24.73
C THR A 52 -4.53 -5.28 24.46
N VAL A 53 -3.50 -4.45 24.54
CA VAL A 53 -3.56 -3.05 24.16
C VAL A 53 -3.43 -2.97 22.64
N ALA A 54 -4.12 -2.03 22.04
CA ALA A 54 -4.02 -1.73 20.61
C ALA A 54 -2.54 -1.62 20.16
N PRO A 55 -2.24 -2.02 18.91
CA PRO A 55 -0.91 -1.87 18.35
C PRO A 55 -0.43 -0.42 18.48
N LEU A 56 0.85 -0.24 18.81
CA LEU A 56 1.49 1.07 18.73
C LEU A 56 1.68 1.40 17.25
N VAL A 57 0.85 2.31 16.73
CA VAL A 57 0.95 2.79 15.35
C VAL A 57 1.92 3.98 15.32
N VAL A 58 2.97 3.89 14.50
CA VAL A 58 3.96 4.95 14.28
C VAL A 58 3.98 5.30 12.80
N SER A 59 3.54 6.51 12.45
CA SER A 59 3.60 7.01 11.06
C SER A 59 4.91 7.76 10.83
N LEU A 60 5.66 7.33 9.81
CA LEU A 60 6.96 7.92 9.48
C LEU A 60 6.88 8.98 8.37
N ASP A 61 5.78 9.05 7.62
CA ASP A 61 5.59 10.05 6.54
C ASP A 61 5.21 11.44 7.08
N ALA A 62 5.02 11.55 8.39
CA ALA A 62 4.89 12.82 9.07
C ALA A 62 6.26 13.50 9.17
N THR A 63 6.80 13.93 8.03
CA THR A 63 7.72 15.06 8.04
C THR A 63 6.90 16.24 8.51
N ALA A 64 6.99 16.48 9.82
CA ALA A 64 6.93 17.79 10.45
C ALA A 64 6.17 18.82 9.60
N ARG A 65 4.85 18.90 9.78
CA ARG A 65 4.11 20.14 9.54
C ARG A 65 4.60 21.14 10.60
N THR A 66 5.83 21.59 10.46
CA THR A 66 6.38 22.70 11.24
C THR A 66 6.14 23.95 10.42
N CYS A 67 5.34 24.81 11.01
CA CYS A 67 5.05 26.15 10.56
C CYS A 67 6.36 26.94 10.44
N ALA A 68 6.81 27.28 9.23
CA ALA A 68 7.75 28.37 8.98
C ALA A 68 7.67 28.80 7.51
N ALA A 69 7.61 30.12 7.33
CA ALA A 69 7.27 30.85 6.11
C ALA A 69 8.31 30.76 4.97
N ASP A 70 7.78 31.00 3.77
CA ASP A 70 8.37 31.61 2.58
C ASP A 70 9.90 31.70 2.46
N ALA A 71 10.46 30.95 1.50
CA ALA A 71 11.32 31.51 0.45
C ALA A 71 11.66 30.47 -0.63
N ALA A 72 11.32 30.84 -1.88
CA ALA A 72 11.95 30.42 -3.14
C ALA A 72 11.81 28.95 -3.58
N ALA A 73 10.72 28.67 -4.31
CA ALA A 73 10.65 27.56 -5.26
C ALA A 73 10.51 28.11 -6.69
N THR A 74 11.64 28.31 -7.37
CA THR A 74 11.69 28.21 -8.84
C THR A 74 12.00 26.75 -9.13
N GLY A 75 11.01 26.02 -9.59
CA GLY A 75 11.14 24.60 -9.90
C GLY A 75 9.83 24.05 -10.40
N THR A 76 9.58 24.23 -11.69
CA THR A 76 8.52 23.56 -12.43
C THR A 76 8.70 22.04 -12.31
N PRO A 77 7.71 21.27 -11.84
CA PRO A 77 7.68 19.84 -12.12
C PRO A 77 7.03 19.63 -13.49
N ASP A 78 7.83 19.14 -14.43
CA ASP A 78 7.37 18.66 -15.73
C ASP A 78 6.30 17.59 -15.55
N ALA A 79 5.18 17.82 -16.23
CA ALA A 79 4.04 16.94 -16.29
C ALA A 79 4.35 15.70 -17.14
N ARG A 80 4.55 14.55 -16.50
CA ARG A 80 4.18 13.22 -17.05
C ARG A 80 4.27 12.10 -16.01
N SER A 81 3.28 12.07 -15.12
CA SER A 81 2.60 10.81 -14.73
C SER A 81 1.36 11.14 -13.89
N ALA A 82 0.43 11.85 -14.52
CA ALA A 82 -0.91 12.09 -14.00
C ALA A 82 -1.89 11.58 -15.06
N ALA A 83 -2.06 10.27 -15.09
CA ALA A 83 -3.14 9.63 -15.81
C ALA A 83 -3.59 8.40 -15.02
N ASN A 84 -4.15 8.62 -13.84
CA ASN A 84 -5.38 7.92 -13.48
C ASN A 84 -6.11 8.66 -12.36
N VAL A 85 -6.79 9.74 -12.72
CA VAL A 85 -7.90 10.27 -11.93
C VAL A 85 -9.14 10.15 -12.79
N ALA A 86 -9.76 8.98 -12.70
CA ALA A 86 -11.12 8.75 -13.19
C ALA A 86 -11.87 7.94 -12.13
N THR A 87 -12.47 8.67 -11.19
CA THR A 87 -13.66 8.30 -10.42
C THR A 87 -13.79 6.82 -10.05
N ALA A 88 -13.09 6.44 -8.97
CA ALA A 88 -13.08 5.13 -8.35
C ALA A 88 -14.09 5.04 -7.19
N ASP A 89 -15.39 5.20 -7.46
CA ASP A 89 -16.41 5.13 -6.39
C ASP A 89 -17.31 3.89 -6.47
N ASP A 90 -17.11 2.98 -7.42
CA ASP A 90 -17.90 1.73 -7.44
C ASP A 90 -17.23 0.55 -8.17
N PHE A 91 -15.94 0.62 -8.51
CA PHE A 91 -15.25 -0.47 -9.21
C PHE A 91 -14.67 -1.49 -8.24
N LYS A 92 -14.86 -2.77 -8.56
CA LYS A 92 -14.41 -3.89 -7.73
C LYS A 92 -13.04 -4.37 -8.19
N GLN A 93 -12.26 -4.91 -7.25
CA GLN A 93 -10.99 -5.55 -7.53
C GLN A 93 -11.09 -7.06 -7.30
N TRP A 94 -10.45 -7.84 -8.14
CA TRP A 94 -10.50 -9.31 -8.10
C TRP A 94 -9.08 -9.86 -8.07
N VAL A 95 -8.77 -10.72 -7.11
CA VAL A 95 -7.44 -11.33 -6.97
C VAL A 95 -7.47 -12.79 -7.40
N CYS A 96 -6.51 -13.17 -8.24
CA CYS A 96 -6.27 -14.57 -8.56
C CYS A 96 -5.77 -15.30 -7.31
N VAL A 97 -6.48 -16.33 -6.86
CA VAL A 97 -6.10 -17.07 -5.65
C VAL A 97 -4.89 -17.99 -5.87
N ILE A 98 -4.49 -18.20 -7.13
CA ILE A 98 -3.38 -19.08 -7.51
C ILE A 98 -2.05 -18.33 -7.52
N CYS A 99 -2.01 -17.12 -8.08
CA CYS A 99 -0.77 -16.36 -8.27
C CYS A 99 -0.74 -14.99 -7.57
N GLY A 100 -1.88 -14.51 -7.05
CA GLY A 100 -1.98 -13.21 -6.39
C GLY A 100 -2.11 -12.01 -7.31
N TRP A 101 -2.26 -12.21 -8.63
CA TRP A 101 -2.47 -11.11 -9.57
C TRP A 101 -3.84 -10.44 -9.38
N VAL A 102 -3.90 -9.11 -9.42
CA VAL A 102 -5.13 -8.33 -9.16
C VAL A 102 -5.66 -7.72 -10.45
N TYR A 103 -6.89 -8.08 -10.80
CA TYR A 103 -7.70 -7.41 -11.82
C TYR A 103 -8.42 -6.21 -11.20
N ASP A 104 -8.22 -5.03 -11.79
CA ASP A 104 -8.94 -3.81 -11.42
C ASP A 104 -9.96 -3.49 -12.51
N GLU A 105 -11.25 -3.46 -12.17
CA GLU A 105 -12.32 -3.13 -13.13
C GLU A 105 -12.17 -1.72 -13.73
N ALA A 106 -11.62 -0.76 -12.98
CA ALA A 106 -11.41 0.60 -13.49
C ALA A 106 -10.27 0.63 -14.51
N ALA A 107 -9.20 -0.14 -14.28
CA ALA A 107 -8.05 -0.20 -15.19
C ALA A 107 -8.28 -1.13 -16.39
N GLY A 108 -9.02 -2.23 -16.21
CA GLY A 108 -9.15 -3.30 -17.20
C GLY A 108 -7.80 -3.95 -17.54
N VAL A 109 -7.74 -4.64 -18.68
CA VAL A 109 -6.49 -5.20 -19.25
C VAL A 109 -6.45 -4.94 -20.76
N PRO A 110 -6.10 -3.70 -21.19
CA PRO A 110 -6.14 -3.33 -22.60
C PRO A 110 -5.22 -4.18 -23.47
N GLU A 111 -4.12 -4.67 -22.90
CA GLU A 111 -3.15 -5.55 -23.56
C GLU A 111 -3.76 -6.90 -23.99
N GLU A 112 -4.78 -7.37 -23.28
CA GLU A 112 -5.52 -8.60 -23.59
C GLU A 112 -6.91 -8.32 -24.18
N GLY A 113 -7.18 -7.07 -24.54
CA GLY A 113 -8.43 -6.65 -25.16
C GLY A 113 -9.58 -6.35 -24.18
N ILE A 114 -9.30 -6.25 -22.88
CA ILE A 114 -10.28 -5.82 -21.87
C ILE A 114 -10.14 -4.32 -21.65
N ALA A 115 -11.13 -3.54 -22.08
CA ALA A 115 -11.08 -2.10 -21.95
C ALA A 115 -11.12 -1.64 -20.47
N PRO A 116 -10.54 -0.47 -20.14
CA PRO A 116 -10.71 0.13 -18.82
C PRO A 116 -12.18 0.40 -18.50
N GLY A 117 -12.58 0.17 -17.26
CA GLY A 117 -13.99 0.27 -16.82
C GLY A 117 -14.82 -0.99 -17.10
N THR A 118 -14.23 -2.07 -17.61
CA THR A 118 -14.93 -3.34 -17.83
C THR A 118 -15.19 -4.03 -16.50
N ARG A 119 -16.47 -4.24 -16.16
CA ARG A 119 -16.86 -4.99 -14.96
C ARG A 119 -16.40 -6.43 -15.06
N TRP A 120 -16.13 -7.06 -13.92
CA TRP A 120 -15.77 -8.47 -13.91
C TRP A 120 -16.85 -9.33 -14.53
N ALA A 121 -18.13 -8.97 -14.37
CA ALA A 121 -19.24 -9.66 -15.04
C ALA A 121 -19.12 -9.67 -16.58
N ASP A 122 -18.56 -8.60 -17.16
CA ASP A 122 -18.43 -8.41 -18.61
C ASP A 122 -17.13 -9.02 -19.19
N VAL A 123 -16.19 -9.43 -18.33
CA VAL A 123 -14.98 -10.16 -18.76
C VAL A 123 -15.37 -11.51 -19.35
N PRO A 124 -14.89 -11.88 -20.56
CA PRO A 124 -15.18 -13.18 -21.18
C PRO A 124 -14.88 -14.37 -20.26
N ALA A 125 -15.70 -15.41 -20.31
CA ALA A 125 -15.48 -16.63 -19.51
C ALA A 125 -14.21 -17.39 -19.93
N ASP A 126 -13.83 -17.28 -21.20
CA ASP A 126 -12.61 -17.87 -21.77
C ASP A 126 -11.34 -17.06 -21.47
N TRP A 127 -11.47 -15.89 -20.82
CA TRP A 127 -10.31 -15.10 -20.42
C TRP A 127 -9.52 -15.82 -19.33
N ARG A 128 -8.19 -15.73 -19.42
CA ARG A 128 -7.24 -16.41 -18.54
C ARG A 128 -6.32 -15.41 -17.88
N CYS A 129 -5.90 -15.71 -16.65
CA CYS A 129 -4.97 -14.87 -15.92
C CYS A 129 -3.65 -14.73 -16.71
N PRO A 130 -3.15 -13.50 -16.98
CA PRO A 130 -1.95 -13.29 -17.78
C PRO A 130 -0.67 -13.81 -17.11
N LEU A 131 -0.70 -14.06 -15.79
CA LEU A 131 0.46 -14.53 -15.03
C LEU A 131 0.52 -16.05 -14.91
N CYS A 132 -0.62 -16.73 -14.81
CA CYS A 132 -0.66 -18.17 -14.48
C CYS A 132 -1.64 -19.00 -15.32
N ASP A 133 -2.32 -18.38 -16.30
CA ASP A 133 -3.17 -19.04 -17.30
C ASP A 133 -4.41 -19.77 -16.75
N VAL A 134 -4.77 -19.52 -15.49
CA VAL A 134 -5.98 -20.06 -14.85
C VAL A 134 -7.23 -19.27 -15.25
N GLY A 135 -8.39 -19.92 -15.11
CA GLY A 135 -9.67 -19.36 -15.53
C GLY A 135 -10.21 -18.29 -14.57
N LYS A 136 -11.29 -17.64 -15.00
CA LYS A 136 -12.02 -16.63 -14.23
C LYS A 136 -12.60 -17.16 -12.90
N GLU A 137 -12.83 -18.47 -12.81
CA GLU A 137 -13.30 -19.15 -11.59
C GLU A 137 -12.32 -19.08 -10.42
N ASP A 138 -11.02 -18.91 -10.70
CA ASP A 138 -9.96 -18.87 -9.69
C ASP A 138 -9.69 -17.45 -9.15
N PHE A 139 -10.65 -16.53 -9.31
CA PHE A 139 -10.54 -15.16 -8.81
C PHE A 139 -11.54 -14.90 -7.68
N ALA A 140 -11.05 -14.25 -6.63
CA ALA A 140 -11.84 -13.82 -5.48
C ALA A 140 -12.01 -12.30 -5.46
N LEU A 141 -13.20 -11.83 -5.09
CA LEU A 141 -13.47 -10.42 -4.86
C LEU A 141 -12.65 -9.91 -3.66
N VAL A 142 -11.95 -8.79 -3.85
CA VAL A 142 -11.23 -8.08 -2.79
C VAL A 142 -12.07 -6.89 -2.35
N GLU A 143 -12.48 -6.88 -1.08
CA GLU A 143 -13.13 -5.76 -0.41
C GLU A 143 -12.19 -5.29 0.72
N PHE A 144 -11.88 -3.99 0.75
CA PHE A 144 -11.04 -3.36 1.78
C PHE A 144 -11.88 -2.47 2.70
#